data_AF-A0A966PXY0-F1
#
_entry.id   AF-A0A966PXY0-F1
#
_cell.length_a   1.000
_cell.length_b   1.000
_cell.length_c   1.000
_cell.angle_alpha   90.00
_cell.angle_beta   90.00
_cell.angle_gamma   90.00
#
_symmetry.space_group_name_H-M   'P 1'
#
loop_
_entity.id
_entity.type
_entity.pdbx_description
1 polymer ?
#
loop_
_entity_poly.entity_id
_entity_poly.type
_entity_poly.pdbx_seq_one_letter_code
_entity_poly.pdbx_strand_id
1 'polypeptide(L)' 'MIDARGIPTCRCPNCGDTLFRALVSFDPETYTIGMYHLDIQCNACGALATAPTPLDNPTETNDQI' A
#
# COMPACT_ATOMS: atom_id res chain seq x y z
N MET A 1 10.46 11.81 10.79
CA MET A 1 9.72 11.25 9.64
C MET A 1 10.74 10.66 8.71
N ILE A 2 10.57 9.40 8.29
CA ILE A 2 11.48 8.74 7.34
C ILE A 2 10.81 8.65 5.98
N ASP A 3 11.63 8.58 4.94
CA ASP A 3 11.22 8.15 3.61
C ASP A 3 11.60 6.68 3.44
N ALA A 4 10.60 5.81 3.49
CA ALA A 4 10.75 4.36 3.37
C ALA A 4 10.15 3.82 2.07
N ARG A 5 10.02 4.69 1.04
CA ARG A 5 9.60 4.27 -0.29
C ARG A 5 10.65 3.34 -0.92
N GLY A 6 10.19 2.36 -1.70
CA GLY A 6 11.02 1.40 -2.42
C GLY A 6 10.61 -0.06 -2.15
N ILE A 7 10.44 -0.44 -0.88
CA ILE A 7 9.98 -1.78 -0.49
C ILE A 7 8.48 -1.68 -0.16
N PRO A 8 7.60 -2.44 -0.86
CA PRO A 8 6.17 -2.49 -0.55
C PRO A 8 5.94 -2.95 0.87
N THR A 9 5.09 -2.24 1.63
CA THR A 9 4.88 -2.57 3.05
C THR A 9 3.42 -2.47 3.49
N CYS A 10 2.95 -3.50 4.20
CA CYS A 10 1.63 -3.51 4.83
C CYS A 10 1.64 -2.86 6.23
N ARG A 11 2.81 -2.53 6.78
CA ARG A 11 2.98 -1.97 8.13
C ARG A 11 4.03 -0.88 8.12
N CYS A 12 3.77 0.24 8.79
CA CYS A 12 4.69 1.37 8.81
C CYS A 12 6.03 0.94 9.45
N PRO A 13 7.16 1.04 8.75
CA PRO A 13 8.46 0.61 9.28
C PRO A 13 8.95 1.50 10.44
N ASN A 14 8.43 2.72 10.55
CA ASN A 14 8.83 3.66 11.61
C ASN A 14 8.03 3.49 12.92
N CYS A 15 6.71 3.27 12.83
CA CYS A 15 5.84 3.27 14.01
C CYS A 15 4.99 2.00 14.17
N GLY A 16 4.98 1.10 13.19
CA GLY A 16 4.21 -0.14 13.24
C GLY A 16 2.71 0.02 13.02
N ASP A 17 2.21 1.21 12.67
CA ASP A 17 0.80 1.40 12.31
C ASP A 17 0.48 0.76 10.95
N THR A 18 -0.79 0.44 10.71
CA THR A 18 -1.27 -0.21 9.47
C THR A 18 -2.18 0.70 8.64
N LEU A 19 -2.52 1.89 9.14
CA LEU A 19 -3.34 2.84 8.40
C LEU A 19 -2.48 3.81 7.58
N PHE A 20 -2.80 3.88 6.29
CA PHE A 20 -2.12 4.74 5.33
C PHE A 20 -3.10 5.60 4.54
N ARG A 21 -2.65 6.79 4.16
CA ARG A 21 -3.32 7.70 3.25
C ARG A 21 -2.78 7.42 1.85
N ALA A 22 -3.68 7.09 0.92
CA ALA A 22 -3.38 6.82 -0.47
C ALA A 22 -4.32 7.64 -1.38
N LEU A 23 -3.83 8.01 -2.56
CA LEU A 23 -4.71 8.49 -3.62
C LEU A 23 -5.35 7.28 -4.30
N VAL A 24 -6.67 7.31 -4.41
CA VAL A 24 -7.46 6.19 -4.96
C VAL A 24 -8.43 6.70 -6.04
N SER A 25 -8.71 5.85 -7.02
CA SER A 25 -9.80 6.01 -7.96
C SER A 25 -10.87 4.96 -7.67
N PHE A 26 -12.11 5.40 -7.56
CA PHE A 26 -13.26 4.52 -7.39
C PHE A 26 -13.80 4.09 -8.75
N ASP A 27 -14.18 2.83 -8.85
CA ASP A 27 -14.90 2.30 -9.99
C ASP A 27 -16.36 2.77 -9.93
N PRO A 28 -16.89 3.42 -10.99
CA PRO A 28 -18.23 4.02 -10.97
C PRO A 28 -19.37 2.98 -11.08
N GLU A 29 -19.07 1.75 -11.50
CA GLU A 29 -20.08 0.69 -11.63
C GLU A 29 -20.21 -0.11 -10.33
N THR A 30 -19.08 -0.46 -9.72
CA THR A 30 -19.04 -1.31 -8.51
C THR A 30 -18.98 -0.51 -7.21
N TYR A 31 -18.67 0.79 -7.26
CA TYR A 31 -18.43 1.67 -6.10
C TYR A 31 -17.32 1.15 -5.17
N THR A 32 -16.36 0.39 -5.72
CA THR A 32 -15.19 -0.12 -5.00
C THR A 32 -13.92 0.62 -5.41
N ILE A 33 -12.81 0.42 -4.68
CA ILE A 33 -11.51 0.97 -5.06
C ILE A 33 -11.00 0.20 -6.27
N GLY A 34 -10.94 0.85 -7.44
CA GLY A 34 -10.45 0.24 -8.67
C GLY A 34 -8.93 0.39 -8.82
N MET A 35 -8.36 1.51 -8.37
CA MET A 35 -6.92 1.77 -8.45
C MET A 35 -6.45 2.61 -7.26
N TYR A 36 -5.20 2.43 -6.86
CA TYR A 36 -4.53 3.27 -5.89
C TYR A 36 -3.09 3.58 -6.33
N HIS A 37 -2.58 4.73 -5.92
CA HIS A 37 -1.16 5.07 -6.11
C HIS A 37 -0.28 4.34 -5.11
N LEU A 38 0.93 3.99 -5.54
CA LEU A 38 1.92 3.33 -4.70
C LEU A 38 2.60 4.28 -3.71
N ASP A 39 2.61 5.60 -3.96
CA ASP A 39 3.08 6.59 -2.98
C ASP A 39 2.03 6.78 -1.88
N ILE A 40 2.33 6.28 -0.68
CA ILE A 40 1.45 6.35 0.49
C ILE A 40 2.12 7.00 1.68
N GLN A 41 1.29 7.53 2.59
CA GLN A 41 1.74 8.17 3.81
C GLN A 41 1.09 7.54 5.04
N CYS A 42 1.90 7.15 6.04
CA CYS A 42 1.40 6.62 7.31
C CYS A 42 0.54 7.67 8.04
N ASN A 43 -0.66 7.26 8.47
CA ASN A 43 -1.60 8.16 9.14
C ASN A 43 -1.11 8.62 10.53
N ALA A 44 -0.47 7.73 11.31
CA ALA A 44 -0.01 8.06 12.66
C ALA A 44 1.25 8.94 12.71
N CYS A 45 2.28 8.64 11.90
CA CYS A 45 3.59 9.30 12.01
C CYS A 45 4.02 10.10 10.77
N GLY A 46 3.22 10.07 9.70
CA GLY A 46 3.49 10.80 8.46
C GLY A 46 4.63 10.25 7.61
N ALA A 47 5.24 9.10 7.97
CA ALA A 47 6.29 8.46 7.17
C ALA A 47 5.78 8.12 5.75
N LEU A 48 6.64 8.35 4.75
CA LEU A 48 6.35 7.98 3.37
C LEU A 48 6.74 6.52 3.14
N ALA A 49 5.90 5.78 2.43
CA ALA A 49 6.11 4.37 2.14
C ALA A 49 5.53 3.99 0.77
N THR A 50 5.85 2.78 0.31
CA THR A 50 5.30 2.20 -0.91
C THR A 50 4.15 1.24 -0.57
N ALA A 51 2.99 1.41 -1.22
CA ALA A 51 1.84 0.55 -1.02
C ALA A 51 2.12 -0.88 -1.49
N PRO A 52 1.63 -1.90 -0.77
CA PRO A 52 1.69 -3.28 -1.20
C PRO A 52 0.63 -3.54 -2.27
N THR A 53 1.00 -4.31 -3.29
CA THR A 53 0.08 -4.86 -4.29
C THR A 53 -0.19 -6.35 -4.02
N PRO A 54 -1.25 -6.95 -4.58
CA PRO A 54 -1.48 -8.39 -4.46
C PRO A 54 -0.26 -9.21 -4.90
N LEU A 55 0.47 -8.77 -5.93
CA LEU A 55 1.69 -9.43 -6.39
C LEU A 55 2.81 -9.49 -5.32
N ASP A 56 2.81 -8.55 -4.37
CA ASP A 56 3.79 -8.51 -3.28
C ASP A 56 3.43 -9.46 -2.13
N ASN A 57 2.29 -10.14 -2.20
CA ASN A 57 1.87 -11.10 -1.19
C ASN A 57 2.75 -12.36 -1.26
N PRO A 58 3.52 -12.68 -0.21
CA PRO A 58 4.42 -13.84 -0.22
C PRO A 58 3.69 -15.19 -0.32
N THR A 59 2.36 -15.21 -0.16
CA THR A 59 1.53 -16.42 -0.26
C THR A 59 1.05 -16.68 -1.69
N GLU A 60 1.08 -15.69 -2.58
CA GLU A 60 0.73 -15.84 -3.99
C GLU A 60 1.92 -16.45 -4.75
N THR A 61 2.22 -17.71 -4.41
CA THR A 61 3.24 -18.50 -5.12
C THR A 61 2.72 -18.80 -6.53
N ASN A 62 3.62 -18.60 -7.49
CA ASN A 62 3.45 -18.53 -8.92
C ASN A 62 3.05 -19.89 -9.58
N ASP A 63 1.90 -20.46 -9.24
CA ASP A 63 1.36 -21.74 -9.78
C ASP A 63 0.56 -21.56 -11.09
N GLN A 64 0.97 -20.65 -11.98
CA GLN A 64 0.37 -20.49 -13.32
C GLN A 64 1.40 -20.42 -14.45
N ILE A 65 2.36 -21.35 -14.46
CA ILE A 65 3.15 -21.69 -15.66
C ILE A 65 2.98 -23.18 -15.97
#